data_AF-A0A925EXB2-F1
#
_entry.id   AF-A0A925EXB2-F1
#
_cell.length_a   1.000
_cell.length_b   1.000
_cell.length_c   1.000
_cell.angle_alpha   90.00
_cell.angle_beta   90.00
_cell.angle_gamma   90.00
#
_symmetry.space_group_name_H-M   'P 1'
#
loop_
_entity.id
_entity.type
_entity.pdbx_description
1 polymer ?
#
loop_
_entity_poly.entity_id
_entity_poly.type
_entity_poly.pdbx_seq_one_letter_code
_entity_poly.pdbx_strand_id
1 'polypeptide(L)'
;MEQSEQTQPIILTAVGDIMLGRNVGRQIEKYGLDYPFLEVKSSLKRSNIIFGNLEAPIVSGAGIALNSFHLRAEPGVEKALKQAGFIILSLANNHTSSSLPHPHCTMEIADLKGTGEPVVIFADGSYTDPPNRCWTTSLSVWKWESWGFVRQGTIRDP
;
A
#
# COMPACT_ATOMS: atom_id res chain seq x y z
N MET A 1 21.77 -45.49 -6.10
CA MET A 1 22.08 -44.19 -6.73
C MET A 1 21.17 -43.18 -6.04
N GLU A 2 21.70 -42.36 -5.13
CA GLU A 2 20.93 -41.28 -4.53
C GLU A 2 20.75 -40.18 -5.58
N GLN A 3 19.50 -39.92 -5.95
CA GLN A 3 19.13 -38.72 -6.69
C GLN A 3 19.23 -37.56 -5.71
N SER A 4 20.23 -36.69 -5.90
CA SER A 4 20.27 -35.41 -5.19
C SER A 4 19.07 -34.57 -5.61
N GLU A 5 18.19 -34.21 -4.67
CA GLU A 5 17.16 -33.19 -4.92
C GLU A 5 17.86 -31.88 -5.32
N GLN A 6 17.68 -31.47 -6.58
CA GLN A 6 18.10 -30.14 -7.03
C GLN A 6 17.16 -29.11 -6.42
N THR A 7 17.59 -28.44 -5.36
CA THR A 7 16.90 -27.27 -4.84
C THR A 7 17.19 -26.07 -5.74
N GLN A 8 16.15 -25.54 -6.39
CA GLN A 8 16.26 -24.29 -7.14
C GLN A 8 16.21 -23.12 -6.15
N PRO A 9 17.17 -22.18 -6.18
CA PRO A 9 17.16 -21.05 -5.27
C PRO A 9 15.97 -20.14 -5.56
N ILE A 10 15.30 -19.67 -4.51
CA ILE A 10 14.29 -18.62 -4.59
C ILE A 10 14.98 -17.27 -4.49
N ILE A 11 14.81 -16.43 -5.51
CA ILE A 11 15.39 -15.09 -5.58
C ILE A 11 14.34 -14.07 -5.12
N LEU A 12 14.66 -13.33 -4.06
CA LEU A 12 13.87 -12.22 -3.55
C LEU A 12 14.56 -10.90 -3.89
N THR A 13 13.80 -9.97 -4.46
CA THR A 13 14.20 -8.56 -4.60
C THR A 13 13.27 -7.72 -3.75
N ALA A 14 13.85 -6.96 -2.83
CA ALA A 14 13.16 -5.92 -2.07
C ALA A 14 13.64 -4.56 -2.56
N VAL A 15 12.70 -3.67 -2.86
CA VAL A 15 12.98 -2.25 -3.12
C VAL A 15 12.46 -1.40 -1.96
N GLY A 16 13.03 -0.21 -1.81
CA GLY A 16 12.57 0.77 -0.83
C GLY A 16 11.26 1.45 -1.26
N ASP A 17 11.16 2.72 -0.90
CA ASP A 17 9.96 3.54 -1.04
C ASP A 17 9.60 3.79 -2.52
N ILE A 18 8.40 3.38 -2.89
CA ILE A 18 7.80 3.56 -4.19
C ILE A 18 6.81 4.72 -4.09
N MET A 19 7.20 5.85 -4.66
CA MET A 19 6.37 7.05 -4.71
C MET A 19 5.92 7.29 -6.15
N LEU A 20 4.66 6.94 -6.48
CA LEU A 20 4.08 7.09 -7.84
C LEU A 20 3.20 8.34 -8.00
N GLY A 21 3.15 9.19 -6.97
CA GLY A 21 2.47 10.48 -6.98
C GLY A 21 3.35 11.64 -7.45
N ARG A 22 2.91 12.87 -7.18
CA ARG A 22 3.66 14.13 -7.39
C ARG A 22 4.39 14.18 -8.75
N ASN A 23 5.71 14.39 -8.75
CA ASN A 23 6.52 14.50 -9.96
C ASN A 23 6.54 13.21 -10.78
N VAL A 24 6.54 12.04 -10.13
CA VAL A 24 6.49 10.75 -10.82
C VAL A 24 5.13 10.56 -11.48
N GLY A 25 4.04 10.92 -10.80
CA GLY A 25 2.69 10.99 -11.37
C GLY A 25 2.64 11.87 -12.61
N ARG A 26 3.24 13.07 -12.58
CA ARG A 26 3.34 13.94 -13.76
C ARG A 26 4.13 13.30 -14.91
N GLN A 27 5.17 12.51 -14.61
CA GLN A 27 5.89 11.76 -15.65
C GLN A 27 5.03 10.62 -16.21
N ILE A 28 4.27 9.93 -15.37
CA ILE A 28 3.32 8.89 -15.79
C ILE A 28 2.26 9.47 -16.73
N GLU A 29 1.70 10.63 -16.40
CA GLU A 29 0.74 11.33 -17.27
C GLU A 29 1.35 11.70 -18.62
N LYS A 30 2.62 12.13 -18.63
CA LYS A 30 3.31 12.60 -19.84
C LYS A 30 3.82 11.46 -20.74
N TYR A 31 4.37 10.41 -20.15
CA TYR A 31 5.12 9.37 -20.86
C TYR A 31 4.50 7.98 -20.78
N GLY A 32 3.40 7.84 -20.03
CA GLY A 32 2.65 6.61 -19.89
C GLY A 32 2.96 5.83 -18.62
N LEU A 33 2.07 4.87 -18.35
CA LEU A 33 1.99 4.12 -17.10
C LEU A 33 3.25 3.32 -16.75
N ASP A 34 3.93 2.78 -17.75
CA ASP A 34 5.14 1.97 -17.58
C ASP A 34 6.41 2.81 -17.33
N TYR A 35 6.36 4.13 -17.54
CA TYR A 35 7.53 5.01 -17.53
C TYR A 35 8.44 4.86 -16.30
N PRO A 36 7.93 4.81 -15.04
CA PRO A 36 8.77 4.70 -13.85
C PRO A 36 9.61 3.42 -13.80
N PHE A 37 9.21 2.38 -14.54
CA PHE A 37 9.80 1.04 -14.44
C PHE A 37 10.62 0.64 -15.67
N LEU A 38 10.62 1.42 -16.76
CA LEU A 38 11.21 1.03 -18.05
C LEU A 38 12.63 0.44 -17.92
N GLU A 39 13.50 1.12 -17.17
CA GLU A 39 14.92 0.74 -17.02
C GLU A 39 15.16 -0.37 -16.00
N VAL A 40 14.21 -0.63 -15.10
CA VAL A 40 14.39 -1.57 -13.97
C VAL A 40 13.56 -2.84 -14.10
N LYS A 41 12.52 -2.83 -14.94
CA LYS A 41 11.56 -3.93 -15.12
C LYS A 41 12.23 -5.26 -15.50
N SER A 42 13.25 -5.21 -16.36
CA SER A 42 14.03 -6.40 -16.73
C SER A 42 14.81 -6.98 -15.55
N SER A 43 15.28 -6.14 -14.64
CA SER A 43 16.02 -6.55 -13.45
C SER A 43 15.12 -7.10 -12.36
N LEU A 44 13.98 -6.45 -12.11
CA LEU A 44 12.98 -6.92 -11.17
C LEU A 44 12.49 -8.33 -11.56
N LYS A 45 12.15 -8.53 -12.84
CA LYS A 45 11.59 -9.80 -13.35
C LYS A 45 12.52 -10.99 -13.34
N ARG A 46 13.80 -10.85 -12.97
CA ARG A 46 14.70 -11.99 -12.72
C ARG A 46 14.43 -12.68 -11.38
N SER A 47 13.60 -12.08 -10.53
CA SER A 47 13.32 -12.57 -9.19
C SER A 47 11.99 -13.32 -9.12
N ASN A 48 11.93 -14.33 -8.25
CA ASN A 48 10.69 -15.07 -7.97
C ASN A 48 9.73 -14.24 -7.12
N ILE A 49 10.27 -13.45 -6.19
CA ILE A 49 9.53 -12.59 -5.28
C ILE A 49 10.05 -11.17 -5.42
N ILE A 50 9.15 -10.23 -5.73
CA ILE A 50 9.45 -8.80 -5.78
C ILE A 50 8.57 -8.11 -4.73
N PHE A 51 9.23 -7.54 -3.72
CA PHE A 51 8.65 -6.81 -2.62
C PHE A 51 8.99 -5.31 -2.75
N GLY A 52 8.08 -4.42 -2.41
CA GLY A 52 8.36 -2.99 -2.32
C GLY A 52 7.61 -2.30 -1.19
N ASN A 53 8.12 -1.17 -0.70
CA ASN A 53 7.40 -0.31 0.22
C ASN A 53 6.60 0.74 -0.60
N LEU A 54 5.28 0.69 -0.56
CA LEU A 54 4.42 1.63 -1.28
C LEU A 54 4.19 2.89 -0.44
N GLU A 55 5.06 3.88 -0.67
CA GLU A 55 5.09 5.14 0.10
C GLU A 55 3.93 6.08 -0.21
N ALA A 56 3.39 5.99 -1.42
CA ALA A 56 2.23 6.74 -1.85
C ALA A 56 1.03 5.79 -2.00
N PRO A 57 0.12 5.72 -1.00
CA PRO A 57 -1.12 4.98 -1.11
C PRO A 57 -1.89 5.29 -2.40
N ILE A 58 -2.46 4.24 -3.01
CA ILE A 58 -3.26 4.35 -4.22
C ILE A 58 -4.71 4.56 -3.81
N VAL A 59 -5.15 5.81 -3.81
CA VAL A 59 -6.50 6.19 -3.42
C VAL A 59 -7.01 7.30 -4.34
N SER A 60 -8.31 7.30 -4.63
CA SER A 60 -8.96 8.39 -5.35
C SER A 60 -9.20 9.60 -4.44
N GLY A 61 -9.19 10.83 -4.97
CA GLY A 61 -9.64 12.00 -4.23
C GLY A 61 -9.37 13.32 -4.93
N ALA A 62 -9.72 14.44 -4.28
CA ALA A 62 -9.45 15.78 -4.78
C ALA A 62 -7.94 16.03 -4.99
N GLY A 63 -7.59 16.93 -5.91
CA GLY A 63 -6.19 17.23 -6.23
C GLY A 63 -5.40 17.64 -4.99
N ILE A 64 -4.21 17.07 -4.82
CA ILE A 64 -3.32 17.36 -3.70
C ILE A 64 -2.37 18.48 -4.10
N ALA A 65 -2.28 19.53 -3.29
CA ALA A 65 -1.31 20.59 -3.51
C ALA A 65 0.13 20.04 -3.48
N LEU A 66 0.97 20.48 -4.43
CA LEU A 66 2.35 19.99 -4.58
C LEU A 66 3.20 20.16 -3.31
N ASN A 67 2.90 21.16 -2.49
CA ASN A 67 3.62 21.47 -1.25
C ASN A 67 2.99 20.82 0.00
N SER A 68 1.96 19.98 -0.16
CA SER A 68 1.36 19.29 0.98
C SER A 68 2.18 18.07 1.40
N PHE A 69 2.07 17.65 2.66
CA PHE A 69 2.69 16.42 3.17
C PHE A 69 1.93 15.14 2.80
N HIS A 70 0.81 15.26 2.09
CA HIS A 70 0.01 14.12 1.65
C HIS A 70 0.68 13.45 0.44
N LEU A 71 1.01 12.16 0.57
CA LEU A 71 1.54 11.34 -0.53
C LEU A 71 0.44 10.44 -1.06
N ARG A 72 0.07 10.63 -2.32
CA ARG A 72 -0.96 9.84 -2.99
C ARG A 72 -0.54 9.54 -4.40
N ALA A 73 -0.81 8.31 -4.84
CA ALA A 73 -0.80 7.96 -6.24
C ALA A 73 -2.23 7.74 -6.73
N GLU A 74 -2.49 8.08 -8.00
CA GLU A 74 -3.84 7.95 -8.57
C GLU A 74 -4.19 6.48 -8.87
N PRO A 75 -5.47 6.09 -8.77
CA PRO A 75 -5.92 4.78 -9.24
C PRO A 75 -5.51 4.52 -10.70
N GLY A 76 -5.08 3.30 -10.99
CA GLY A 76 -4.54 2.88 -12.28
C GLY A 76 -3.04 2.56 -12.22
N VAL A 77 -2.28 3.20 -11.33
CA VAL A 77 -0.82 2.95 -11.17
C VAL A 77 -0.50 1.57 -10.62
N GLU A 78 -1.45 0.90 -9.96
CA GLU A 78 -1.29 -0.50 -9.52
C GLU A 78 -1.03 -1.44 -10.70
N LYS A 79 -1.54 -1.11 -11.90
CA LYS A 79 -1.26 -1.89 -13.11
C LYS A 79 0.21 -1.80 -13.50
N ALA A 80 0.85 -0.65 -13.33
CA ALA A 80 2.28 -0.47 -13.57
C ALA A 80 3.10 -1.36 -12.64
N LEU A 81 2.77 -1.36 -11.34
CA LEU A 81 3.41 -2.19 -10.32
C LEU A 81 3.28 -3.68 -10.66
N LYS A 82 2.05 -4.13 -11.00
CA LYS A 82 1.80 -5.50 -11.42
C LYS A 82 2.58 -5.87 -12.68
N GLN A 83 2.61 -4.99 -13.68
CA GLN A 83 3.36 -5.22 -14.92
C GLN A 83 4.88 -5.25 -14.69
N ALA A 84 5.38 -4.47 -13.73
CA ALA A 84 6.78 -4.46 -13.31
C ALA A 84 7.19 -5.73 -12.54
N GLY A 85 6.21 -6.50 -12.03
CA GLY A 85 6.42 -7.80 -11.39
C GLY A 85 6.23 -7.79 -9.88
N PHE A 86 5.87 -6.66 -9.26
CA PHE A 86 5.61 -6.62 -7.82
C PHE A 86 4.50 -7.60 -7.45
N ILE A 87 4.79 -8.45 -6.45
CA ILE A 87 3.82 -9.40 -5.90
C ILE A 87 3.46 -9.08 -4.45
N ILE A 88 4.30 -8.34 -3.74
CA ILE A 88 4.04 -7.87 -2.38
C ILE A 88 4.38 -6.38 -2.30
N LEU A 89 3.46 -5.59 -1.75
CA LEU A 89 3.67 -4.18 -1.44
C LEU A 89 3.34 -3.96 0.03
N SER A 90 4.28 -3.36 0.75
CA SER A 90 4.10 -2.93 2.13
C SER A 90 3.52 -1.52 2.17
N LEU A 91 2.58 -1.28 3.08
CA LEU A 91 2.11 0.05 3.48
C LEU A 91 2.65 0.40 4.88
N ALA A 92 3.63 -0.33 5.40
CA ALA A 92 4.22 -0.04 6.71
C ALA A 92 5.23 1.11 6.60
N ASN A 93 4.74 2.30 6.28
CA ASN A 93 5.51 3.54 6.21
C ASN A 93 4.77 4.70 6.85
N ASN A 94 5.48 5.81 7.08
CA ASN A 94 4.96 6.97 7.78
C ASN A 94 3.97 7.81 6.95
N HIS A 95 3.76 7.48 5.67
CA HIS A 95 2.87 8.20 4.77
C HIS A 95 1.57 7.46 4.46
N THR A 96 1.39 6.22 4.92
CA THR A 96 0.18 5.42 4.68
C THR A 96 -1.12 6.08 5.12
N SER A 97 -1.10 6.79 6.25
CA SER A 97 -2.25 7.54 6.74
C SER A 97 -2.32 8.96 6.20
N SER A 98 -1.31 9.42 5.45
CA SER A 98 -1.25 10.81 5.02
C SER A 98 -2.39 11.16 4.06
N SER A 99 -2.77 10.26 3.16
CA SER A 99 -3.80 10.54 2.14
C SER A 99 -5.18 10.00 2.48
N LEU A 100 -5.38 9.59 3.73
CA LEU A 100 -6.68 9.11 4.19
C LEU A 100 -7.57 10.29 4.63
N PRO A 101 -8.89 10.11 4.66
CA PRO A 101 -9.79 11.14 5.20
C PRO A 101 -9.59 11.38 6.71
N HIS A 102 -9.08 10.38 7.42
CA HIS A 102 -8.81 10.40 8.86
C HIS A 102 -7.50 9.67 9.15
N PRO A 103 -6.69 10.13 10.13
CA PRO A 103 -5.49 9.42 10.54
C PRO A 103 -5.82 8.13 11.29
N HIS A 104 -5.05 7.07 11.08
CA HIS A 104 -5.14 5.84 11.88
C HIS A 104 -4.35 6.00 13.19
N CYS A 105 -5.03 5.93 14.34
CA CYS A 105 -4.46 6.00 15.68
C CYS A 105 -3.74 4.71 16.08
N THR A 106 -4.40 3.58 15.83
CA THR A 106 -3.92 2.23 16.15
C THR A 106 -4.53 1.23 15.18
N MET A 107 -3.93 0.06 15.11
CA MET A 107 -4.33 -1.05 14.24
C MET A 107 -4.36 -2.34 15.04
N GLU A 108 -5.38 -3.16 14.78
CA GLU A 108 -5.49 -4.52 15.30
C GLU A 108 -5.85 -5.49 14.17
N ILE A 109 -5.32 -6.71 14.23
CA ILE A 109 -5.71 -7.81 13.36
C ILE A 109 -6.55 -8.77 14.19
N ALA A 110 -7.79 -9.01 13.78
CA ALA A 110 -8.73 -9.85 14.53
C ALA A 110 -9.53 -10.75 13.59
N ASP A 111 -9.78 -11.99 14.03
CA ASP A 111 -10.81 -12.84 13.42
C ASP A 111 -12.12 -12.64 14.19
N LEU A 112 -12.90 -11.65 13.75
CA LEU A 112 -14.14 -11.25 14.42
C LEU A 112 -15.22 -12.33 14.40
N LYS A 113 -15.13 -13.32 13.50
CA LYS A 113 -16.16 -14.34 13.31
C LYS A 113 -15.70 -15.75 13.70
N GLY A 114 -14.43 -15.94 14.02
CA GLY A 114 -13.85 -17.26 14.30
C GLY A 114 -13.78 -18.16 13.06
N THR A 115 -13.74 -17.58 11.86
CA THR A 115 -13.77 -18.32 10.58
C THR A 115 -12.38 -18.59 9.99
N GLY A 116 -11.32 -18.12 10.65
CA GLY A 116 -9.96 -18.10 10.11
C GLY A 116 -9.72 -17.01 9.07
N GLU A 117 -10.65 -16.06 8.90
CA GLU A 117 -10.52 -14.93 7.97
C GLU A 117 -10.26 -13.63 8.75
N PRO A 118 -8.98 -13.27 9.00
CA PRO A 118 -8.66 -12.07 9.76
C PRO A 118 -9.07 -10.81 9.00
N VAL A 119 -9.58 -9.83 9.74
CA VAL A 119 -9.75 -8.45 9.29
C VAL A 119 -8.74 -7.56 9.97
N VAL A 120 -8.42 -6.43 9.33
CA VAL A 120 -7.65 -5.35 9.94
C VAL A 120 -8.64 -4.28 10.40
N ILE A 121 -8.54 -3.88 11.65
CA ILE A 121 -9.35 -2.84 12.27
C ILE A 121 -8.44 -1.67 12.57
N PHE A 122 -8.79 -0.48 12.07
CA PHE A 122 -8.12 0.76 12.45
C PHE A 122 -9.02 1.58 13.35
N ALA A 123 -8.44 2.15 14.40
CA ALA A 123 -9.07 3.24 15.13
C ALA A 123 -8.75 4.54 14.40
N ASP A 124 -9.77 5.19 13.85
CA ASP A 124 -9.63 6.42 13.06
C ASP A 124 -9.80 7.65 13.99
N GLY A 125 -8.84 8.56 13.96
CA GLY A 125 -8.82 9.82 14.73
C GLY A 125 -9.21 11.03 13.89
N SER A 126 -8.78 12.22 14.32
CA SER A 126 -8.91 13.46 13.55
C SER A 126 -7.54 14.11 13.32
N TYR A 127 -7.35 14.72 12.14
CA TYR A 127 -6.16 15.56 11.89
C TYR A 127 -6.12 16.83 12.76
N THR A 128 -7.21 17.14 13.46
CA THR A 128 -7.28 18.23 14.45
C THR A 128 -6.87 17.78 15.85
N ASP A 129 -6.56 16.49 16.05
CA ASP A 129 -6.17 15.98 17.36
C ASP A 129 -4.81 16.56 17.80
N PRO A 130 -4.57 16.73 19.13
CA PRO A 130 -3.27 17.16 19.63
C PRO A 130 -2.15 16.18 19.24
N PRO A 131 -0.89 16.62 19.04
CA PRO A 131 0.19 15.77 18.53
C PRO A 131 0.46 14.46 19.31
N ASN A 132 0.09 14.44 20.60
CA ASN A 132 0.30 13.30 21.51
C ASN A 132 -1.01 12.62 21.94
N ARG A 133 -2.12 12.88 21.23
CA ARG A 133 -3.40 12.22 21.45
C ARG A 133 -4.03 11.87 20.13
N CYS A 134 -4.72 10.74 20.10
CA CYS A 134 -5.58 10.38 19.00
C CYS A 134 -6.93 10.02 19.61
N TRP A 135 -7.93 10.86 19.38
CA TRP A 135 -9.28 10.62 19.89
C TRP A 135 -10.02 9.79 18.85
N THR A 136 -10.16 8.50 19.11
CA THR A 136 -10.88 7.60 18.23
C THR A 136 -12.31 8.09 18.04
N THR A 137 -12.64 8.50 16.82
CA THR A 137 -13.98 8.95 16.44
C THR A 137 -14.75 7.85 15.72
N SER A 138 -14.03 6.88 15.15
CA SER A 138 -14.60 5.76 14.44
C SER A 138 -13.62 4.60 14.32
N LEU A 139 -14.14 3.43 13.98
CA LEU A 139 -13.36 2.26 13.61
C LEU A 139 -13.58 1.97 12.13
N SER A 140 -12.51 1.76 11.37
CA SER A 140 -12.61 1.25 10.00
C SER A 140 -12.22 -0.22 9.93
N VAL A 141 -13.04 -1.02 9.25
CA VAL A 141 -12.82 -2.46 9.07
C VAL A 141 -12.37 -2.71 7.63
N TRP A 142 -11.26 -3.42 7.49
CA TRP A 142 -10.64 -3.75 6.22
C TRP A 142 -10.49 -5.26 6.08
N LYS A 143 -10.92 -5.81 4.94
CA LYS A 143 -10.88 -7.25 4.65
C LYS A 143 -9.90 -7.52 3.50
N TRP A 144 -9.16 -8.62 3.59
CA TRP A 144 -8.34 -9.09 2.49
C TRP A 144 -9.22 -9.54 1.32
N GLU A 145 -9.02 -8.95 0.14
CA GLU A 145 -9.72 -9.29 -1.11
C GLU A 145 -8.72 -9.54 -2.23
N SER A 146 -8.40 -10.82 -2.47
CA SER A 146 -7.54 -11.37 -3.52
C SER A 146 -6.09 -10.85 -3.60
N TRP A 147 -5.88 -9.54 -3.53
CA TRP A 147 -4.62 -8.84 -3.75
C TRP A 147 -4.29 -7.80 -2.67
N GLY A 148 -5.20 -7.49 -1.75
CA GLY A 148 -4.96 -6.49 -0.71
C GLY A 148 -6.12 -6.29 0.26
N PHE A 149 -5.90 -5.47 1.29
CA PHE A 149 -6.96 -5.07 2.22
C PHE A 149 -7.84 -3.97 1.61
N VAL A 150 -9.15 -4.18 1.60
CA VAL A 150 -10.16 -3.23 1.12
C VAL A 150 -11.08 -2.83 2.28
N ARG A 151 -11.31 -1.52 2.43
CA ARG A 151 -12.19 -0.97 3.47
C ARG A 151 -13.63 -1.40 3.22
N GLN A 152 -14.20 -2.13 4.16
CA GLN A 152 -15.56 -2.67 4.09
C GLN A 152 -16.60 -1.74 4.72
N GLY A 153 -16.20 -0.94 5.71
CA GLY A 153 -17.13 -0.05 6.40
C GLY A 153 -16.51 0.77 7.52
N THR A 154 -17.35 1.57 8.17
CA THR A 154 -16.99 2.40 9.33
C THR A 154 -18.01 2.18 10.43
N ILE A 155 -17.52 1.93 11.65
CA ILE A 155 -18.32 1.88 12.87
C ILE A 155 -18.05 3.20 13.60
N ARG A 156 -19.09 3.93 13.99
CA ARG A 156 -18.95 5.16 14.77
C ARG A 156 -19.57 4.91 16.15
N ASP A 157 -19.00 5.54 17.18
CA ASP A 157 -19.74 5.64 18.44
C ASP A 157 -21.03 6.46 18.18
N PRO A 158 -22.17 6.05 18.72
CA PRO A 158 -23.46 6.70 18.49
C PRO A 158 -23.53 8.14 19.03
#